data_AF-A0A944BVN7-F1
#
_entry.id   AF-A0A944BVN7-F1
#
_cell.length_a   1.000
_cell.length_b   1.000
_cell.length_c   1.000
_cell.angle_alpha   90.00
_cell.angle_beta   90.00
_cell.angle_gamma   90.00
#
_symmetry.space_group_name_H-M   'P 1'
#
loop_
_entity.id
_entity.type
_entity.pdbx_description
1 polymer ?
#
loop_
_entity_poly.entity_id
_entity_poly.type
_entity_poly.pdbx_seq_one_letter_code
_entity_poly.pdbx_strand_id
1 'polypeptide(L)' 'GIKPIMNSELEASIVYTIIGSGDVAGSVVMMFDEQRTPPDATKEKLVSVAASFLGKQTED' A
#
# COMPACT_ATOMS: atom_id res chain seq x y z
N GLY A 1 2.74 -8.64 -18.78
CA GLY A 1 3.34 -7.59 -17.94
C GLY A 1 2.33 -7.17 -16.90
N ILE A 2 2.79 -6.92 -15.68
CA ILE A 2 1.95 -6.34 -14.61
C ILE A 2 1.40 -5.01 -15.13
N LYS A 3 0.08 -4.82 -15.07
CA LYS A 3 -0.57 -3.57 -15.46
C LYS A 3 -0.97 -2.80 -14.21
N PRO A 4 -0.83 -1.47 -14.20
CA PRO A 4 -1.27 -0.65 -13.07
C PRO A 4 -2.78 -0.80 -12.84
N ILE A 5 -3.17 -0.68 -11.57
CA ILE A 5 -4.57 -0.66 -11.17
C ILE A 5 -5.27 0.48 -11.93
N MET A 6 -6.40 0.15 -12.58
CA MET A 6 -7.26 1.06 -13.36
C MET A 6 -6.70 1.64 -14.66
N ASN A 7 -5.75 0.99 -15.35
CA ASN A 7 -5.14 1.55 -16.58
C ASN A 7 -4.52 2.95 -16.38
N SER A 8 -4.18 3.31 -15.14
CA SER A 8 -3.56 4.61 -14.86
C SER A 8 -2.05 4.54 -15.10
N GLU A 9 -1.43 5.62 -15.59
CA GLU A 9 0.05 5.73 -15.60
C GLU A 9 0.63 6.09 -14.22
N LEU A 10 -0.18 5.94 -13.17
CA LEU A 10 0.22 6.24 -11.81
C LEU A 10 1.22 5.18 -11.34
N GLU A 11 2.38 5.65 -10.90
CA GLU A 11 3.43 4.81 -10.33
C GLU A 11 3.21 4.68 -8.82
N ALA A 12 3.51 3.49 -8.29
CA ALA A 12 3.48 3.27 -6.85
C ALA A 12 4.64 4.01 -6.17
N SER A 13 4.35 4.73 -5.09
CA SER A 13 5.35 5.41 -4.25
C SER A 13 5.71 4.63 -2.99
N ILE A 14 4.74 3.91 -2.40
CA ILE A 14 4.95 3.03 -1.25
C ILE A 14 4.11 1.77 -1.41
N VAL A 15 4.68 0.61 -1.08
CA VAL A 15 3.98 -0.67 -1.04
C VAL A 15 4.21 -1.31 0.32
N TYR A 16 3.15 -1.63 1.06
CA TYR A 16 3.20 -2.47 2.26
C TYR A 16 2.33 -3.70 2.08
N THR A 17 2.85 -4.86 2.47
CA THR A 17 2.10 -6.12 2.49
C THR A 17 1.12 -6.12 3.67
N ILE A 18 -0.11 -6.56 3.42
CA ILE A 18 -1.09 -6.88 4.46
C ILE A 18 -0.84 -8.33 4.87
N ILE A 19 -0.47 -8.52 6.13
CA ILE A 19 -0.32 -9.84 6.74
C ILE A 19 -1.47 -10.05 7.70
N GLY A 20 -2.25 -11.11 7.49
CA GLY A 20 -3.40 -11.48 8.31
C GLY A 20 -3.35 -12.97 8.62
N SER A 21 -3.58 -13.36 9.87
CA SER A 21 -3.54 -14.77 10.30
C SER A 21 -2.26 -15.53 9.91
N GLY A 22 -1.15 -14.81 9.77
CA GLY A 22 0.14 -15.36 9.36
C GLY A 22 0.35 -15.56 7.85
N ASP A 23 -0.59 -15.17 7.01
CA ASP A 23 -0.48 -15.26 5.54
C ASP A 23 -0.62 -13.88 4.86
N VAL A 24 -0.20 -13.82 3.60
CA VAL A 24 -0.34 -12.63 2.75
C VAL A 24 -1.79 -12.48 2.30
N ALA A 25 -2.50 -11.54 2.91
CA ALA A 25 -3.88 -11.22 2.54
C ALA A 25 -3.98 -10.21 1.38
N GLY A 26 -2.93 -9.42 1.15
CA GLY A 26 -2.90 -8.40 0.09
C GLY A 26 -1.81 -7.35 0.28
N SER A 27 -2.04 -6.15 -0.26
CA SER A 27 -1.14 -5.01 -0.10
C SER A 27 -1.88 -3.68 -0.07
N VAL A 28 -1.36 -2.72 0.71
CA VAL A 28 -1.71 -1.31 0.61
C VAL A 28 -0.67 -0.63 -0.26
N VAL A 29 -1.12 0.04 -1.32
CA VAL A 29 -0.27 0.77 -2.26
C VAL A 29 -0.65 2.24 -2.22
N MET A 30 0.32 3.10 -1.92
CA MET A 30 0.21 4.55 -2.14
C MET A 30 0.79 4.88 -3.51
N MET A 31 0.05 5.66 -4.29
CA MET A 31 0.51 6.15 -5.60
C MET A 31 1.28 7.45 -5.42
N PHE A 32 2.15 7.79 -6.37
CA PHE A 32 2.69 9.14 -6.47
C PHE A 32 1.57 10.17 -6.69
N ASP A 33 1.80 11.39 -6.20
CA ASP A 33 1.04 12.55 -6.67
C ASP A 33 1.45 12.91 -8.11
N GLU A 34 0.74 13.86 -8.72
CA GLU A 34 1.02 14.29 -10.10
C GLU A 34 2.45 14.82 -10.29
N GLN A 35 3.05 15.37 -9.21
CA GLN A 35 4.40 15.91 -9.21
C GLN A 35 5.48 14.86 -8.92
N ARG A 36 5.10 13.60 -8.68
CA ARG A 36 6.01 12.51 -8.26
C ARG A 36 6.84 12.87 -7.03
N THR A 37 6.25 13.58 -6.08
CA THR A 37 6.93 13.94 -4.83
C THR A 37 7.24 12.68 -4.03
N PRO A 38 8.51 12.43 -3.63
CA PRO A 38 8.84 11.31 -2.75
C PRO A 38 8.04 11.35 -1.45
N PRO A 39 7.56 10.20 -0.96
CA PRO A 39 6.85 10.14 0.30
C PRO A 39 7.79 10.51 1.46
N ASP A 40 7.25 11.20 2.47
CA ASP A 40 7.95 11.47 3.71
C ASP A 40 7.69 10.37 4.74
N ALA A 41 8.37 10.45 5.88
CA ALA A 41 8.23 9.49 6.97
C ALA A 41 6.79 9.40 7.52
N THR A 42 5.99 10.46 7.38
CA THR A 42 4.58 10.46 7.78
C THR A 42 3.76 9.58 6.85
N LYS A 43 3.94 9.75 5.52
CA LYS A 43 3.28 8.93 4.50
C LYS A 43 3.69 7.46 4.60
N GLU A 44 4.97 7.18 4.82
CA GLU A 44 5.47 5.82 5.03
C GLU A 44 4.78 5.13 6.22
N LYS A 45 4.69 5.82 7.36
CA LYS A 45 3.99 5.31 8.54
C LYS A 45 2.49 5.15 8.32
N LEU A 46 1.86 6.05 7.58
CA LEU A 46 0.44 5.96 7.30
C LEU A 46 0.10 4.68 6.53
N VAL A 47 0.89 4.36 5.50
CA VAL A 47 0.68 3.14 4.69
C VAL A 47 0.96 1.87 5.51
N SER A 48 2.01 1.86 6.33
CA SER A 48 2.34 0.71 7.17
C SER A 48 1.29 0.44 8.26
N VAL A 49 0.76 1.50 8.89
CA VAL A 49 -0.32 1.41 9.86
C VAL A 49 -1.62 0.95 9.19
N ALA A 50 -1.94 1.45 8.00
CA ALA A 50 -3.10 1.00 7.24
C ALA A 50 -3.03 -0.50 6.92
N ALA A 51 -1.87 -0.99 6.46
CA ALA A 51 -1.67 -2.41 6.18
C ALA A 51 -1.81 -3.27 7.45
N SER A 52 -1.22 -2.82 8.56
CA SER A 52 -1.31 -3.51 9.85
C SER A 52 -2.74 -3.54 10.41
N PHE A 53 -3.49 -2.45 10.22
CA PHE A 53 -4.88 -2.35 10.65
C PHE A 53 -5.78 -3.30 9.86
N LEU A 54 -5.60 -3.37 8.54
CA LEU A 54 -6.35 -4.31 7.69
C LEU A 54 -6.00 -5.77 8.01
N GLY A 55 -4.72 -6.06 8.27
CA GLY A 55 -4.29 -7.40 8.69
C GLY A 55 -5.01 -7.90 9.95
N LYS A 56 -5.20 -7.03 10.94
CA LYS A 56 -5.97 -7.37 12.15
C LYS A 56 -7.45 -7.62 11.88
N GLN A 57 -8.05 -6.95 10.89
CA GLN A 57 -9.45 -7.18 10.52
C GLN A 57 -9.67 -8.45 9.69
N THR A 58 -8.59 -9.07 9.19
CA THR A 58 -8.65 -10.36 8.50
C THR A 58 -8.51 -11.56 9.44
N GLU A 59 -8.37 -11.34 10.74
CA GLU A 59 -8.20 -12.40 11.76
C GLU A 59 -9.53 -13.01 12.27
N ASP A 60 -10.66 -12.62 11.68
CA ASP A 60 -12.02 -13.13 12.01
C ASP A 60 -12.41 -14.39 11.21
#